data_AF-A0AAP9XWH6-F1
#
_entry.id   AF-A0AAP9XWH6-F1
#
_cell.length_a   1.000
_cell.length_b   1.000
_cell.length_c   1.000
_cell.angle_alpha   90.00
_cell.angle_beta   90.00
_cell.angle_gamma   90.00
#
_symmetry.space_group_name_H-M   'P 1'
#
loop_
_entity.id
_entity.type
_entity.pdbx_description
1 polymer ?
#
loop_
_entity_poly.entity_id
_entity_poly.type
_entity_poly.pdbx_seq_one_letter_code
_entity_poly.pdbx_strand_id
1 'polypeptide(L)'
;MPRCAANSPTRRRRHRRPPRRSPERAPSRAIEAAAAQRAPVNPYSPPNMNTDRFADLSAEKKALLLQRLTAMKRETAATPAALREAVTPHLSVDRRPLLSLYAAGELEPVDAVAVGCLSDRLLRQNPQLDTRHFTHALCHDLPIFANVRTLAAGRIASVILPRFYSQIYLDQSDIVRLVRQCQSLAKVLGARMVSLTGLIPSATDYGRAVPEDDALPPVTTGHATTTSAVVLSVRRLLATAGRRLEDETLAFIGLGSIGSSTLRLLLSVLPHPRRLILCDIYQKREYVERLMQEVRDELGFRGELSFHHESRGVAPQAYEATLIVGATNAPDVVEVSRLRPGTLIVDDSDPHCFNPEQAIARLEAHGDILFSEGGALAAPAPFEHLAYIPTEFAQQLPVDTTPGTERRITGCVLSSLLSAARHYPSTRGDVKLADALAHYRGLCDEGFDAAPLHCGHYAIAQERVDAFVANHSAHALKLA
;
A
#
# COMPACT_ATOMS: atom_id res chain seq x y z
N MET A 1 59.20 -39.03 -5.85
CA MET A 1 60.48 -39.02 -5.08
C MET A 1 61.47 -38.15 -5.83
N PRO A 2 62.52 -37.59 -5.19
CA PRO A 2 62.88 -37.52 -3.75
C PRO A 2 61.98 -36.52 -2.96
N ARG A 3 61.99 -36.28 -1.62
CA ARG A 3 62.92 -36.44 -0.46
C ARG A 3 64.07 -35.43 -0.41
N CYS A 4 64.57 -34.90 0.73
CA CYS A 4 64.27 -34.91 2.18
C CYS A 4 64.93 -33.64 2.81
N ALA A 5 64.85 -33.21 4.08
CA ALA A 5 64.34 -33.68 5.40
C ALA A 5 63.74 -32.45 6.16
N ALA A 6 62.98 -32.44 7.27
CA ALA A 6 62.83 -33.22 8.53
C ALA A 6 63.70 -32.75 9.73
N ASN A 7 63.06 -32.32 10.83
CA ASN A 7 63.55 -32.47 12.21
C ASN A 7 62.43 -32.31 13.28
N SER A 8 62.69 -32.71 14.53
CA SER A 8 61.74 -32.78 15.68
C SER A 8 62.55 -32.82 17.01
N PRO A 9 62.08 -33.27 18.21
CA PRO A 9 60.71 -33.44 18.77
C PRO A 9 60.55 -32.90 20.23
N THR A 10 59.34 -32.98 20.82
CA THR A 10 58.99 -33.56 22.16
C THR A 10 57.60 -33.07 22.63
N ARG A 11 56.84 -33.66 23.58
CA ARG A 11 56.49 -35.04 24.00
C ARG A 11 55.94 -34.98 25.44
N ARG A 12 54.61 -35.13 25.65
CA ARG A 12 54.02 -35.87 26.82
C ARG A 12 52.49 -36.06 26.69
N ARG A 13 51.96 -37.06 27.42
CA ARG A 13 50.54 -37.50 27.47
C ARG A 13 49.91 -37.16 28.83
N ARG A 14 48.57 -37.11 28.90
CA ARG A 14 47.76 -37.87 29.90
C ARG A 14 46.25 -37.91 29.55
N HIS A 15 45.56 -38.96 30.00
CA HIS A 15 44.09 -39.09 30.00
C HIS A 15 43.57 -39.09 31.45
N ARG A 16 42.30 -38.71 31.70
CA ARG A 16 41.21 -39.60 32.19
C ARG A 16 39.90 -38.87 32.63
N ARG A 17 38.80 -39.43 32.10
CA ARG A 17 37.36 -39.53 32.44
C ARG A 17 36.72 -38.97 33.77
N PRO A 18 35.35 -38.90 33.86
CA PRO A 18 34.58 -38.18 34.90
C PRO A 18 33.62 -39.03 35.79
N PRO A 19 32.99 -38.45 36.84
CA PRO A 19 31.64 -38.73 37.38
C PRO A 19 30.59 -37.68 36.89
N ARG A 20 29.25 -37.75 36.95
CA ARG A 20 28.16 -38.66 37.39
C ARG A 20 27.56 -38.59 38.84
N ARG A 21 26.25 -38.22 38.86
CA ARG A 21 25.12 -38.57 39.80
C ARG A 21 24.75 -37.67 41.01
N SER A 22 23.45 -37.74 41.33
CA SER A 22 22.63 -36.97 42.30
C SER A 22 22.55 -37.61 43.70
N PRO A 23 21.82 -37.00 44.68
CA PRO A 23 20.51 -37.57 45.07
C PRO A 23 19.43 -36.55 45.53
N GLU A 24 18.27 -37.04 45.97
CA GLU A 24 17.07 -36.31 46.43
C GLU A 24 17.07 -35.98 47.94
N ARG A 25 16.16 -35.10 48.39
CA ARG A 25 15.38 -35.25 49.65
C ARG A 25 14.20 -34.28 49.75
N ALA A 26 13.23 -34.60 50.62
CA ALA A 26 11.97 -33.87 50.83
C ALA A 26 11.77 -33.49 52.34
N PRO A 27 10.57 -33.17 52.88
CA PRO A 27 10.33 -31.88 53.54
C PRO A 27 10.23 -31.94 55.08
N SER A 28 10.08 -30.78 55.74
CA SER A 28 9.86 -30.65 57.19
C SER A 28 8.67 -29.77 57.57
N ARG A 29 7.96 -30.16 58.64
CA ARG A 29 7.07 -29.30 59.47
C ARG A 29 7.93 -28.64 60.58
N ALA A 30 7.47 -27.76 61.48
CA ALA A 30 6.20 -27.06 61.75
C ALA A 30 6.55 -25.57 62.12
N ILE A 31 5.65 -24.65 62.48
CA ILE A 31 4.88 -24.53 63.75
C ILE A 31 3.75 -23.49 63.54
N GLU A 32 2.66 -23.57 64.32
CA GLU A 32 1.51 -22.65 64.29
C GLU A 32 1.66 -21.46 65.28
N ALA A 33 1.09 -20.28 64.96
CA ALA A 33 0.31 -19.48 65.91
C ALA A 33 -0.41 -18.25 65.27
N ALA A 34 -1.72 -18.19 65.50
CA ALA A 34 -2.64 -17.04 65.52
C ALA A 34 -2.22 -15.63 65.03
N ALA A 35 -2.97 -15.11 64.04
CA ALA A 35 -3.64 -13.81 64.11
C ALA A 35 -4.82 -13.74 63.12
N ALA A 36 -6.02 -13.35 63.58
CA ALA A 36 -7.18 -13.17 62.70
C ALA A 36 -7.24 -11.72 62.18
N GLN A 37 -7.03 -11.52 60.88
CA GLN A 37 -7.28 -10.23 60.20
C GLN A 37 -7.97 -10.43 58.85
N ARG A 38 -8.70 -9.40 58.42
CA ARG A 38 -9.70 -9.46 57.36
C ARG A 38 -9.06 -9.54 55.96
N ALA A 39 -9.66 -10.31 55.07
CA ALA A 39 -9.35 -10.23 53.64
C ALA A 39 -9.66 -8.81 53.10
N PRO A 40 -8.86 -8.27 52.17
CA PRO A 40 -9.12 -6.97 51.57
C PRO A 40 -10.38 -6.98 50.70
N VAL A 41 -11.15 -5.90 50.77
CA VAL A 41 -12.42 -5.75 50.04
C VAL A 41 -12.14 -5.47 48.55
N ASN A 42 -12.86 -6.16 47.65
CA ASN A 42 -12.85 -5.86 46.22
C ASN A 42 -13.46 -4.46 45.97
N PRO A 43 -12.72 -3.48 45.41
CA PRO A 43 -13.21 -2.13 45.19
C PRO A 43 -14.23 -2.01 44.04
N TYR A 44 -14.40 -3.04 43.22
CA TYR A 44 -15.41 -3.09 42.15
C TYR A 44 -16.54 -4.07 42.48
N SER A 45 -17.40 -3.65 43.40
CA SER A 45 -18.81 -4.04 43.39
C SER A 45 -19.61 -2.88 42.81
N PRO A 46 -20.54 -3.08 41.86
CA PRO A 46 -21.41 -1.99 41.41
C PRO A 46 -22.26 -1.50 42.58
N PRO A 47 -22.60 -0.19 42.67
CA PRO A 47 -23.59 0.27 43.63
C PRO A 47 -24.92 -0.45 43.36
N ASN A 48 -25.67 -0.76 44.42
CA ASN A 48 -27.01 -1.35 44.30
C ASN A 48 -27.91 -0.43 43.46
N MET A 49 -28.03 -0.71 42.16
CA MET A 49 -29.03 -0.10 41.32
C MET A 49 -30.39 -0.63 41.78
N ASN A 50 -31.15 0.22 42.44
CA ASN A 50 -32.55 -0.06 42.75
C ASN A 50 -33.33 -0.15 41.44
N THR A 51 -33.53 -1.38 40.94
CA THR A 51 -34.24 -1.65 39.69
C THR A 51 -35.75 -1.51 39.89
N ASP A 52 -36.22 -0.28 40.12
CA ASP A 52 -37.62 0.10 39.91
C ASP A 52 -37.98 -0.36 38.47
N ARG A 53 -38.80 -1.40 38.31
CA ARG A 53 -39.25 -1.77 36.96
C ARG A 53 -40.14 -0.63 36.46
N PHE A 54 -40.21 -0.44 35.14
CA PHE A 54 -41.01 0.64 34.55
C PHE A 54 -42.49 0.59 35.01
N ALA A 55 -43.00 -0.60 35.35
CA ALA A 55 -44.32 -0.80 35.95
C ALA A 55 -44.49 -0.12 37.31
N ASP A 56 -43.46 -0.11 38.16
CA ASP A 56 -43.52 0.24 39.59
C ASP A 56 -43.38 1.76 39.83
N LEU A 57 -42.93 2.52 38.82
CA LEU A 57 -42.81 3.97 38.88
C LEU A 57 -44.19 4.65 39.07
N SER A 58 -44.26 5.70 39.91
CA SER A 58 -45.46 6.52 40.05
C SER A 58 -45.84 7.23 38.74
N ALA A 59 -47.10 7.65 38.61
CA ALA A 59 -47.58 8.35 37.40
C ALA A 59 -46.74 9.61 37.09
N GLU A 60 -46.34 10.38 38.10
CA GLU A 60 -45.47 11.55 37.97
C GLU A 60 -44.05 11.18 37.52
N LYS A 61 -43.44 10.12 38.10
CA LYS A 61 -42.13 9.63 37.66
C LYS A 61 -42.18 9.15 36.19
N LYS A 62 -43.25 8.46 35.79
CA LYS A 62 -43.49 8.04 34.40
C LYS A 62 -43.65 9.25 33.47
N ALA A 63 -44.43 10.25 33.87
CA ALA A 63 -44.61 11.48 33.10
C ALA A 63 -43.30 12.26 32.94
N LEU A 64 -42.52 12.45 34.01
CA LEU A 64 -41.22 13.11 33.98
C LEU A 64 -40.20 12.36 33.11
N LEU A 65 -40.20 11.02 33.16
CA LEU A 65 -39.33 10.20 32.31
C LEU A 65 -39.75 10.29 30.84
N LEU A 66 -41.04 10.23 30.52
CA LEU A 66 -41.57 10.45 29.17
C LEU A 66 -41.26 11.86 28.66
N GLN A 67 -41.34 12.87 29.52
CA GLN A 67 -41.00 14.25 29.19
C GLN A 67 -39.51 14.42 28.91
N ARG A 68 -38.62 13.78 29.70
CA ARG A 68 -37.17 13.72 29.43
C ARG A 68 -36.86 12.96 28.14
N LEU A 69 -37.47 11.81 27.90
CA LEU A 69 -37.31 11.05 26.65
C LEU A 69 -37.81 11.86 25.44
N THR A 70 -38.88 12.64 25.59
CA THR A 70 -39.40 13.52 24.55
C THR A 70 -38.50 14.75 24.32
N ALA A 71 -37.87 15.29 25.37
CA ALA A 71 -36.87 16.34 25.28
C ALA A 71 -35.61 15.83 24.56
N MET A 72 -35.04 14.70 24.99
CA MET A 72 -33.91 14.04 24.33
C MET A 72 -34.24 13.70 22.86
N LYS A 73 -35.47 13.27 22.56
CA LYS A 73 -35.93 13.02 21.18
C LYS A 73 -36.14 14.30 20.36
N ARG A 74 -36.26 15.47 20.98
CA ARG A 74 -36.26 16.79 20.32
C ARG A 74 -34.85 17.35 20.16
N GLU A 75 -33.95 17.10 21.10
CA GLU A 75 -32.52 17.45 20.99
C GLU A 75 -31.80 16.57 19.95
N THR A 76 -32.20 15.30 19.83
CA THR A 76 -31.79 14.40 18.74
C THR A 76 -32.66 14.50 17.48
N ALA A 77 -33.60 15.46 17.41
CA ALA A 77 -34.34 15.77 16.19
C ALA A 77 -33.51 16.65 15.21
N ALA A 78 -32.24 16.30 15.03
CA ALA A 78 -31.58 16.58 13.77
C ALA A 78 -32.39 15.88 12.66
N THR A 79 -32.45 16.50 11.48
CA THR A 79 -32.97 15.86 10.26
C THR A 79 -32.32 14.47 10.15
N PRO A 80 -33.09 13.37 9.96
CA PRO A 80 -32.51 12.03 9.89
C PRO A 80 -31.44 11.99 8.80
N ALA A 81 -30.18 11.97 9.22
CA ALA A 81 -29.05 12.11 8.32
C ALA A 81 -29.09 10.97 7.31
N ALA A 82 -29.05 11.31 6.03
CA ALA A 82 -29.21 10.35 4.96
C ALA A 82 -28.16 9.24 5.14
N LEU A 83 -28.62 8.00 5.37
CA LEU A 83 -27.71 6.89 5.64
C LEU A 83 -26.81 6.63 4.44
N ARG A 84 -27.30 6.91 3.22
CA ARG A 84 -26.51 7.06 2.01
C ARG A 84 -26.55 8.51 1.52
N GLU A 85 -25.40 9.03 1.13
CA GLU A 85 -25.16 10.42 0.77
C GLU A 85 -24.31 10.49 -0.51
N ALA A 86 -24.69 11.33 -1.48
CA ALA A 86 -23.93 11.52 -2.72
C ALA A 86 -22.98 12.71 -2.56
N VAL A 87 -21.67 12.44 -2.65
CA VAL A 87 -20.61 13.45 -2.45
C VAL A 87 -20.16 14.04 -3.79
N THR A 88 -20.12 13.22 -4.84
CA THR A 88 -19.94 13.65 -6.25
C THR A 88 -20.88 12.83 -7.14
N PRO A 89 -21.05 13.16 -8.43
CA PRO A 89 -21.89 12.40 -9.36
C PRO A 89 -21.55 10.91 -9.48
N HIS A 90 -20.32 10.51 -9.12
CA HIS A 90 -19.80 9.14 -9.19
C HIS A 90 -19.35 8.58 -7.83
N LEU A 91 -19.64 9.30 -6.72
CA LEU A 91 -19.21 8.92 -5.38
C LEU A 91 -20.33 9.02 -4.35
N SER A 92 -20.81 7.84 -3.94
CA SER A 92 -21.69 7.67 -2.79
C SER A 92 -20.91 7.27 -1.53
N VAL A 93 -21.37 7.77 -0.38
CA VAL A 93 -21.02 7.24 0.95
C VAL A 93 -22.26 6.55 1.52
N ASP A 94 -22.10 5.39 2.16
CA ASP A 94 -23.11 4.84 3.07
C ASP A 94 -22.53 4.72 4.50
N ARG A 95 -23.35 4.99 5.51
CA ARG A 95 -23.00 4.94 6.93
C ARG A 95 -23.28 3.56 7.54
N ARG A 96 -23.88 2.66 6.76
CA ARG A 96 -24.11 1.24 7.09
C ARG A 96 -22.96 0.38 6.52
N PRO A 97 -22.44 -0.62 7.25
CA PRO A 97 -21.37 -1.48 6.74
C PRO A 97 -21.76 -2.20 5.44
N LEU A 98 -20.91 -2.16 4.40
CA LEU A 98 -21.25 -2.73 3.09
C LEU A 98 -21.54 -4.23 3.14
N LEU A 99 -20.93 -4.98 4.05
CA LEU A 99 -21.22 -6.40 4.24
C LEU A 99 -22.67 -6.64 4.71
N SER A 100 -23.24 -5.74 5.52
CA SER A 100 -24.65 -5.81 5.92
C SER A 100 -25.59 -5.48 4.76
N LEU A 101 -25.19 -4.54 3.89
CA LEU A 101 -25.95 -4.19 2.68
C LEU A 101 -25.95 -5.33 1.67
N TYR A 102 -24.79 -5.96 1.46
CA TYR A 102 -24.66 -7.16 0.64
C TYR A 102 -25.51 -8.32 1.19
N ALA A 103 -25.43 -8.59 2.51
CA ALA A 103 -26.25 -9.62 3.15
C ALA A 103 -27.77 -9.35 3.10
N ALA A 104 -28.17 -8.08 2.97
CA ALA A 104 -29.56 -7.67 2.78
C ALA A 104 -30.03 -7.68 1.31
N GLY A 105 -29.13 -7.93 0.35
CA GLY A 105 -29.42 -7.83 -1.09
C GLY A 105 -29.45 -6.40 -1.64
N GLU A 106 -28.97 -5.40 -0.89
CA GLU A 106 -28.84 -4.01 -1.35
C GLU A 106 -27.59 -3.77 -2.23
N LEU A 107 -26.67 -4.73 -2.32
CA LEU A 107 -25.48 -4.67 -3.18
C LEU A 107 -25.33 -5.92 -4.04
N GLU A 108 -25.14 -5.71 -5.34
CA GLU A 108 -24.70 -6.75 -6.29
C GLU A 108 -23.34 -7.36 -5.91
N PRO A 109 -23.07 -8.65 -6.23
CA PRO A 109 -21.76 -9.28 -6.11
C PRO A 109 -20.62 -8.53 -6.81
N VAL A 110 -19.38 -8.91 -6.52
CA VAL A 110 -18.17 -8.32 -7.14
C VAL A 110 -17.34 -9.38 -7.86
N ASP A 111 -16.69 -8.99 -8.96
CA ASP A 111 -15.80 -9.88 -9.73
C ASP A 111 -14.45 -10.09 -9.03
N ALA A 112 -14.00 -9.11 -8.26
CA ALA A 112 -12.67 -9.09 -7.65
C ALA A 112 -12.66 -8.36 -6.29
N VAL A 113 -11.61 -8.65 -5.51
CA VAL A 113 -11.25 -7.89 -4.30
C VAL A 113 -9.84 -7.33 -4.44
N ALA A 114 -9.61 -6.14 -3.91
CA ALA A 114 -8.31 -5.60 -3.57
C ALA A 114 -8.17 -5.53 -2.03
N VAL A 115 -7.05 -6.03 -1.51
CA VAL A 115 -6.75 -6.07 -0.07
C VAL A 115 -5.77 -4.95 0.25
N GLY A 116 -6.11 -4.11 1.22
CA GLY A 116 -5.22 -3.07 1.77
C GLY A 116 -5.13 -3.12 3.29
N CYS A 117 -4.24 -2.34 3.87
CA CYS A 117 -4.16 -2.11 5.32
C CYS A 117 -4.71 -0.73 5.69
N LEU A 118 -4.91 -0.49 7.00
CA LEU A 118 -5.23 0.83 7.53
C LEU A 118 -4.07 1.79 7.25
N SER A 119 -4.37 2.99 6.76
CA SER A 119 -3.35 4.01 6.52
C SER A 119 -2.94 4.68 7.83
N ASP A 120 -1.63 4.79 8.07
CA ASP A 120 -1.06 5.55 9.18
C ASP A 120 -1.42 7.05 9.15
N ARG A 121 -2.02 7.56 8.06
CA ARG A 121 -2.68 8.87 8.03
C ARG A 121 -3.82 8.98 9.06
N LEU A 122 -4.58 7.90 9.30
CA LEU A 122 -5.71 7.88 10.24
C LEU A 122 -5.27 8.21 11.68
N LEU A 123 -4.11 7.69 12.12
CA LEU A 123 -3.51 7.98 13.42
C LEU A 123 -3.01 9.43 13.49
N ARG A 124 -2.42 9.95 12.41
CA ARG A 124 -1.96 11.36 12.35
C ARG A 124 -3.12 12.36 12.34
N GLN A 125 -4.26 11.99 11.75
CA GLN A 125 -5.49 12.78 11.73
C GLN A 125 -6.29 12.67 13.04
N ASN A 126 -6.09 11.61 13.82
CA ASN A 126 -6.75 11.37 15.10
C ASN A 126 -5.73 11.05 16.21
N PRO A 127 -4.90 12.01 16.65
CA PRO A 127 -3.89 11.80 17.69
C PRO A 127 -4.47 11.43 19.07
N GLN A 128 -5.79 11.58 19.26
CA GLN A 128 -6.53 11.14 20.44
C GLN A 128 -6.95 9.66 20.40
N LEU A 129 -6.75 8.95 19.28
CA LEU A 129 -7.08 7.55 19.10
C LEU A 129 -5.81 6.71 18.92
N ASP A 130 -5.77 5.53 19.52
CA ASP A 130 -4.65 4.59 19.37
C ASP A 130 -4.91 3.56 18.25
N THR A 131 -3.93 2.69 18.01
CA THR A 131 -4.10 1.60 17.05
C THR A 131 -5.21 0.61 17.45
N ARG A 132 -5.48 0.45 18.76
CA ARG A 132 -6.51 -0.47 19.26
C ARG A 132 -7.92 0.01 18.94
N HIS A 133 -8.17 1.32 18.90
CA HIS A 133 -9.44 1.87 18.42
C HIS A 133 -9.75 1.37 17.02
N PHE A 134 -8.85 1.60 16.05
CA PHE A 134 -9.08 1.20 14.68
C PHE A 134 -9.11 -0.33 14.49
N THR A 135 -8.21 -1.08 15.14
CA THR A 135 -8.06 -2.53 14.90
C THR A 135 -9.08 -3.39 15.67
N HIS A 136 -9.40 -3.04 16.92
CA HIS A 136 -10.31 -3.81 17.77
C HIS A 136 -11.70 -3.17 17.91
N ALA A 137 -11.78 -1.85 18.16
CA ALA A 137 -13.09 -1.20 18.37
C ALA A 137 -13.86 -0.99 17.05
N LEU A 138 -13.17 -0.61 15.97
CA LEU A 138 -13.78 -0.39 14.65
C LEU A 138 -13.80 -1.67 13.78
N CYS A 139 -12.65 -2.33 13.59
CA CYS A 139 -12.58 -3.51 12.72
C CYS A 139 -12.97 -4.84 13.40
N HIS A 140 -13.08 -4.88 14.74
CA HIS A 140 -13.35 -6.10 15.51
C HIS A 140 -12.39 -7.27 15.19
N ASP A 141 -11.12 -6.98 14.89
CA ASP A 141 -10.10 -7.92 14.40
C ASP A 141 -10.45 -8.67 13.10
N LEU A 142 -11.44 -8.19 12.33
CA LEU A 142 -11.88 -8.76 11.06
C LEU A 142 -11.60 -7.81 9.88
N PRO A 143 -11.45 -8.33 8.65
CA PRO A 143 -11.35 -7.49 7.45
C PRO A 143 -12.66 -6.73 7.16
N ILE A 144 -12.59 -5.40 6.98
CA ILE A 144 -13.75 -4.56 6.62
C ILE A 144 -13.92 -4.50 5.10
N PHE A 145 -15.10 -4.83 4.59
CA PHE A 145 -15.53 -4.46 3.24
C PHE A 145 -15.80 -2.94 3.19
N ALA A 146 -14.84 -2.17 2.66
CA ALA A 146 -14.73 -0.73 2.88
C ALA A 146 -15.21 0.13 1.71
N ASN A 147 -15.06 -0.32 0.47
CA ASN A 147 -15.68 0.33 -0.70
C ASN A 147 -15.90 -0.68 -1.84
N VAL A 148 -16.77 -0.34 -2.80
CA VAL A 148 -16.92 -1.03 -4.08
C VAL A 148 -16.87 -0.02 -5.23
N ARG A 149 -16.22 -0.40 -6.33
CA ARG A 149 -16.11 0.37 -7.57
C ARG A 149 -16.68 -0.43 -8.74
N THR A 150 -17.46 0.21 -9.60
CA THR A 150 -18.16 -0.42 -10.74
C THR A 150 -17.63 0.15 -12.04
N LEU A 151 -16.65 -0.54 -12.63
CA LEU A 151 -16.01 -0.16 -13.89
C LEU A 151 -16.67 -0.90 -15.06
N ALA A 152 -16.44 -0.45 -16.30
CA ALA A 152 -16.83 -1.19 -17.50
C ALA A 152 -16.21 -2.60 -17.59
N ALA A 153 -15.09 -2.83 -16.91
CA ALA A 153 -14.44 -4.14 -16.79
C ALA A 153 -15.03 -5.04 -15.68
N GLY A 154 -16.03 -4.57 -14.93
CA GLY A 154 -16.69 -5.29 -13.83
C GLY A 154 -16.57 -4.59 -12.47
N ARG A 155 -16.96 -5.29 -11.41
CA ARG A 155 -17.07 -4.76 -10.05
C ARG A 155 -15.91 -5.22 -9.17
N ILE A 156 -15.29 -4.28 -8.44
CA ILE A 156 -14.21 -4.58 -7.51
C ILE A 156 -14.46 -3.98 -6.13
N ALA A 157 -14.35 -4.80 -5.09
CA ALA A 157 -14.39 -4.37 -3.70
C ALA A 157 -12.98 -4.08 -3.15
N SER A 158 -12.84 -3.05 -2.33
CA SER A 158 -11.69 -2.90 -1.43
C SER A 158 -12.03 -3.48 -0.06
N VAL A 159 -11.18 -4.39 0.43
CA VAL A 159 -11.25 -4.93 1.79
C VAL A 159 -10.01 -4.48 2.58
N ILE A 160 -10.23 -3.92 3.76
CA ILE A 160 -9.17 -3.39 4.63
C ILE A 160 -8.91 -4.37 5.78
N LEU A 161 -7.65 -4.77 5.93
CA LEU A 161 -7.19 -5.61 7.04
C LEU A 161 -7.08 -4.77 8.33
N PRO A 162 -7.36 -5.36 9.51
CA PRO A 162 -7.33 -4.69 10.82
C PRO A 162 -5.89 -4.48 11.34
N ARG A 163 -4.99 -3.95 10.50
CA ARG A 163 -3.58 -3.64 10.81
C ARG A 163 -3.16 -2.39 10.03
N PHE A 164 -2.21 -1.62 10.56
CA PHE A 164 -1.60 -0.49 9.88
C PHE A 164 -0.46 -0.93 8.95
N TYR A 165 -0.15 -0.14 7.91
CA TYR A 165 1.02 -0.41 7.05
C TYR A 165 2.33 -0.39 7.84
N SER A 166 2.47 0.50 8.84
CA SER A 166 3.59 0.49 9.80
C SER A 166 3.76 -0.82 10.59
N GLN A 167 2.70 -1.62 10.74
CA GLN A 167 2.70 -2.88 11.49
C GLN A 167 2.95 -4.12 10.61
N ILE A 168 2.98 -3.97 9.30
CA ILE A 168 2.81 -5.09 8.36
C ILE A 168 3.96 -6.12 8.38
N TYR A 169 5.17 -5.69 8.76
CA TYR A 169 6.35 -6.56 8.86
C TYR A 169 6.59 -7.13 10.27
N LEU A 170 5.68 -6.90 11.24
CA LEU A 170 5.85 -7.37 12.61
C LEU A 170 5.53 -8.87 12.77
N ASP A 171 4.52 -9.38 12.05
CA ASP A 171 4.13 -10.79 12.06
C ASP A 171 3.54 -11.21 10.70
N GLN A 172 4.34 -11.90 9.89
CA GLN A 172 3.90 -12.45 8.60
C GLN A 172 2.77 -13.48 8.75
N SER A 173 2.73 -14.25 9.85
CA SER A 173 1.71 -15.27 10.06
C SER A 173 0.34 -14.65 10.32
N ASP A 174 0.30 -13.52 11.03
CA ASP A 174 -0.92 -12.75 11.24
C ASP A 174 -1.42 -12.09 9.94
N ILE A 175 -0.53 -11.54 9.11
CA ILE A 175 -0.90 -11.00 7.79
C ILE A 175 -1.42 -12.12 6.87
N VAL A 176 -0.77 -13.29 6.81
CA VAL A 176 -1.27 -14.43 6.01
C VAL A 176 -2.63 -14.93 6.53
N ARG A 177 -2.82 -14.98 7.85
CA ARG A 177 -4.12 -15.32 8.49
C ARG A 177 -5.21 -14.34 8.08
N LEU A 178 -4.92 -13.03 8.12
CA LEU A 178 -5.85 -11.97 7.73
C LEU A 178 -6.14 -11.98 6.22
N VAL A 179 -5.16 -12.28 5.37
CA VAL A 179 -5.37 -12.47 3.92
C VAL A 179 -6.27 -13.68 3.64
N ARG A 180 -6.12 -14.82 4.34
CA ARG A 180 -7.05 -15.96 4.18
C ARG A 180 -8.47 -15.66 4.67
N GLN A 181 -8.63 -14.86 5.72
CA GLN A 181 -9.95 -14.34 6.12
C GLN A 181 -10.53 -13.43 5.03
N CYS A 182 -9.70 -12.60 4.40
CA CYS A 182 -10.10 -11.79 3.26
C CYS A 182 -10.48 -12.63 2.02
N GLN A 183 -9.76 -13.71 1.69
CA GLN A 183 -10.15 -14.64 0.62
C GLN A 183 -11.50 -15.30 0.90
N SER A 184 -11.77 -15.67 2.15
CA SER A 184 -13.07 -16.24 2.56
C SER A 184 -14.21 -15.22 2.41
N LEU A 185 -13.98 -13.96 2.78
CA LEU A 185 -14.92 -12.85 2.53
C LEU A 185 -15.09 -12.59 1.03
N ALA A 186 -14.01 -12.58 0.25
CA ALA A 186 -14.02 -12.39 -1.19
C ALA A 186 -14.90 -13.44 -1.88
N LYS A 187 -14.80 -14.71 -1.47
CA LYS A 187 -15.69 -15.79 -1.94
C LYS A 187 -17.16 -15.50 -1.65
N VAL A 188 -17.48 -15.05 -0.43
CA VAL A 188 -18.86 -14.69 -0.04
C VAL A 188 -19.40 -13.53 -0.88
N LEU A 189 -18.55 -12.56 -1.24
CA LEU A 189 -18.88 -11.43 -2.12
C LEU A 189 -18.92 -11.79 -3.63
N GLY A 190 -18.63 -13.05 -4.00
CA GLY A 190 -18.66 -13.54 -5.39
C GLY A 190 -17.36 -13.40 -6.19
N ALA A 191 -16.29 -12.90 -5.57
CA ALA A 191 -15.05 -12.57 -6.26
C ALA A 191 -14.27 -13.80 -6.75
N ARG A 192 -13.60 -13.65 -7.90
CA ARG A 192 -12.79 -14.69 -8.57
C ARG A 192 -11.27 -14.46 -8.44
N MET A 193 -10.84 -13.31 -7.93
CA MET A 193 -9.44 -12.95 -7.71
C MET A 193 -9.30 -11.95 -6.56
N VAL A 194 -8.17 -12.03 -5.85
CA VAL A 194 -7.82 -11.14 -4.73
C VAL A 194 -6.45 -10.49 -5.02
N SER A 195 -6.36 -9.16 -5.12
CA SER A 195 -5.07 -8.46 -5.24
C SER A 195 -4.54 -8.03 -3.88
N LEU A 196 -3.26 -8.28 -3.64
CA LEU A 196 -2.52 -7.83 -2.46
C LEU A 196 -1.93 -6.45 -2.79
N THR A 197 -2.34 -5.39 -2.08
CA THR A 197 -1.93 -4.01 -2.39
C THR A 197 -0.97 -3.40 -1.37
N GLY A 198 -0.35 -2.27 -1.72
CA GLY A 198 0.66 -1.59 -0.91
C GLY A 198 1.81 -2.54 -0.55
N LEU A 199 2.11 -2.64 0.74
CA LEU A 199 3.19 -3.48 1.26
C LEU A 199 2.80 -4.96 1.51
N ILE A 200 1.55 -5.38 1.26
CA ILE A 200 1.09 -6.76 1.52
C ILE A 200 1.85 -7.79 0.65
N PRO A 201 2.16 -7.55 -0.64
CA PRO A 201 3.01 -8.44 -1.43
C PRO A 201 4.34 -8.75 -0.74
N SER A 202 5.15 -7.74 -0.43
CA SER A 202 6.47 -7.94 0.19
C SER A 202 6.39 -8.54 1.59
N ALA A 203 5.36 -8.21 2.38
CA ALA A 203 5.11 -8.84 3.68
C ALA A 203 4.75 -10.34 3.60
N THR A 204 4.28 -10.82 2.44
CA THR A 204 3.81 -12.21 2.22
C THR A 204 4.69 -13.00 1.25
N ASP A 205 5.98 -12.66 1.13
CA ASP A 205 6.92 -13.24 0.16
C ASP A 205 6.38 -13.15 -1.29
N TYR A 206 5.97 -11.96 -1.69
CA TYR A 206 5.29 -11.66 -2.96
C TYR A 206 4.08 -12.58 -3.19
N GLY A 207 3.30 -12.78 -2.12
CA GLY A 207 2.15 -13.66 -2.05
C GLY A 207 2.48 -15.15 -1.92
N ARG A 208 3.74 -15.61 -1.97
CA ARG A 208 4.10 -17.04 -1.85
C ARG A 208 3.78 -17.63 -0.46
N ALA A 209 3.80 -16.81 0.59
CA ALA A 209 3.47 -17.24 1.96
C ALA A 209 1.98 -17.54 2.19
N VAL A 210 1.09 -17.14 1.25
CA VAL A 210 -0.34 -17.47 1.29
C VAL A 210 -0.57 -18.86 0.69
N PRO A 211 -1.10 -19.85 1.44
CA PRO A 211 -1.36 -21.18 0.88
C PRO A 211 -2.30 -21.16 -0.33
N GLU A 212 -2.10 -22.09 -1.26
CA GLU A 212 -3.06 -22.39 -2.33
C GLU A 212 -4.20 -23.25 -1.79
N ASP A 213 -5.40 -22.98 -2.26
CA ASP A 213 -6.66 -23.50 -1.74
C ASP A 213 -7.72 -23.35 -2.84
N ASP A 214 -8.00 -24.42 -3.60
CA ASP A 214 -8.93 -24.40 -4.74
C ASP A 214 -10.37 -24.02 -4.35
N ALA A 215 -10.70 -24.06 -3.05
CA ALA A 215 -11.97 -23.59 -2.53
C ALA A 215 -12.01 -22.08 -2.29
N LEU A 216 -10.92 -21.33 -2.48
CA LEU A 216 -10.82 -19.89 -2.27
C LEU A 216 -10.36 -19.15 -3.54
N PRO A 217 -10.71 -17.86 -3.71
CA PRO A 217 -10.19 -17.06 -4.81
C PRO A 217 -8.66 -16.93 -4.73
N PRO A 218 -7.91 -17.16 -5.83
CA PRO A 218 -6.46 -17.02 -5.86
C PRO A 218 -6.01 -15.57 -5.62
N VAL A 219 -4.73 -15.43 -5.21
CA VAL A 219 -4.11 -14.13 -4.97
C VAL A 219 -3.18 -13.69 -6.10
N THR A 220 -3.14 -12.38 -6.36
CA THR A 220 -2.16 -11.72 -7.24
C THR A 220 -1.47 -10.60 -6.46
N THR A 221 -0.17 -10.36 -6.69
CA THR A 221 0.52 -9.16 -6.18
C THR A 221 0.10 -7.88 -6.92
N GLY A 222 -0.54 -8.02 -8.08
CA GLY A 222 -0.88 -6.92 -8.97
C GLY A 222 0.29 -6.21 -9.63
N HIS A 223 1.53 -6.66 -9.38
CA HIS A 223 2.74 -5.99 -9.81
C HIS A 223 2.84 -5.87 -11.34
N ALA A 224 2.36 -6.83 -12.13
CA ALA A 224 2.33 -6.71 -13.59
C ALA A 224 1.50 -5.50 -14.08
N THR A 225 0.35 -5.24 -13.45
CA THR A 225 -0.52 -4.09 -13.75
C THR A 225 0.09 -2.79 -13.24
N THR A 226 0.68 -2.77 -12.04
CA THR A 226 1.41 -1.59 -11.52
C THR A 226 2.61 -1.23 -12.39
N THR A 227 3.47 -2.18 -12.73
CA THR A 227 4.60 -1.98 -13.67
C THR A 227 4.12 -1.43 -15.01
N SER A 228 2.98 -1.92 -15.52
CA SER A 228 2.37 -1.37 -16.73
C SER A 228 1.92 0.08 -16.56
N ALA A 229 1.30 0.43 -15.43
CA ALA A 229 0.93 1.79 -15.09
C ALA A 229 2.14 2.73 -15.02
N VAL A 230 3.24 2.34 -14.37
CA VAL A 230 4.46 3.18 -14.29
C VAL A 230 5.03 3.46 -15.69
N VAL A 231 5.02 2.50 -16.62
CA VAL A 231 5.46 2.73 -18.01
C VAL A 231 4.51 3.64 -18.78
N LEU A 232 3.19 3.54 -18.55
CA LEU A 232 2.21 4.49 -19.09
C LEU A 232 2.44 5.91 -18.53
N SER A 233 2.74 6.03 -17.23
CA SER A 233 3.02 7.31 -16.55
C SER A 233 4.33 7.95 -17.04
N VAL A 234 5.38 7.17 -17.32
CA VAL A 234 6.59 7.66 -18.01
C VAL A 234 6.27 8.16 -19.41
N ARG A 235 5.52 7.39 -20.21
CA ARG A 235 5.07 7.79 -21.55
C ARG A 235 4.27 9.10 -21.51
N ARG A 236 3.35 9.22 -20.56
CA ARG A 236 2.51 10.42 -20.36
C ARG A 236 3.34 11.62 -19.96
N LEU A 237 4.21 11.49 -18.95
CA LEU A 237 5.00 12.61 -18.44
C LEU A 237 5.95 13.17 -19.51
N LEU A 238 6.59 12.31 -20.30
CA LEU A 238 7.44 12.73 -21.43
C LEU A 238 6.65 13.44 -22.53
N ALA A 239 5.47 12.91 -22.91
CA ALA A 239 4.60 13.53 -23.89
C ALA A 239 4.10 14.91 -23.41
N THR A 240 3.62 15.00 -22.17
CA THR A 240 3.22 16.24 -21.49
C THR A 240 4.37 17.26 -21.44
N ALA A 241 5.61 16.82 -21.19
CA ALA A 241 6.79 17.66 -21.15
C ALA A 241 7.37 18.04 -22.53
N GLY A 242 6.81 17.53 -23.64
CA GLY A 242 7.35 17.75 -24.99
C GLY A 242 8.76 17.17 -25.18
N ARG A 243 9.01 15.96 -24.66
CA ARG A 243 10.32 15.29 -24.62
C ARG A 243 10.26 13.83 -25.09
N ARG A 244 11.42 13.28 -25.47
CA ARG A 244 11.58 11.93 -26.00
C ARG A 244 12.50 11.12 -25.09
N LEU A 245 12.10 9.91 -24.74
CA LEU A 245 12.86 9.04 -23.83
C LEU A 245 14.32 8.83 -24.28
N GLU A 246 14.56 8.75 -25.58
CA GLU A 246 15.89 8.56 -26.18
C GLU A 246 16.89 9.71 -25.95
N ASP A 247 16.44 10.93 -25.65
CA ASP A 247 17.32 12.06 -25.29
C ASP A 247 17.75 12.00 -23.80
N GLU A 248 17.01 11.26 -22.97
CA GLU A 248 17.05 11.31 -21.51
C GLU A 248 18.25 10.59 -20.88
N THR A 249 18.68 11.09 -19.72
CA THR A 249 19.35 10.31 -18.68
C THR A 249 18.28 9.83 -17.70
N LEU A 250 17.90 8.55 -17.75
CA LEU A 250 16.90 7.95 -16.89
C LEU A 250 17.56 7.30 -15.66
N ALA A 251 17.17 7.73 -14.45
CA ALA A 251 17.52 7.05 -13.21
C ALA A 251 16.38 6.18 -12.67
N PHE A 252 16.68 4.95 -12.24
CA PHE A 252 15.79 4.11 -11.45
C PHE A 252 16.24 4.10 -10.00
N ILE A 253 15.33 4.44 -9.07
CA ILE A 253 15.59 4.56 -7.64
C ILE A 253 14.76 3.51 -6.91
N GLY A 254 15.40 2.40 -6.56
CA GLY A 254 14.74 1.17 -6.10
C GLY A 254 14.55 0.19 -7.26
N LEU A 255 15.23 -0.94 -7.16
CA LEU A 255 15.21 -2.07 -8.10
C LEU A 255 14.69 -3.33 -7.39
N GLY A 256 13.62 -3.14 -6.62
CA GLY A 256 12.78 -4.24 -6.11
C GLY A 256 11.90 -4.85 -7.21
N SER A 257 10.84 -5.53 -6.80
CA SER A 257 9.93 -6.23 -7.72
C SER A 257 9.32 -5.29 -8.78
N ILE A 258 8.78 -4.12 -8.40
CA ILE A 258 8.29 -3.15 -9.38
C ILE A 258 9.44 -2.55 -10.19
N GLY A 259 10.40 -1.86 -9.56
CA GLY A 259 11.40 -1.06 -10.28
C GLY A 259 12.18 -1.85 -11.34
N SER A 260 12.59 -3.09 -11.03
CA SER A 260 13.27 -3.96 -11.99
C SER A 260 12.35 -4.48 -13.10
N SER A 261 11.07 -4.75 -12.80
CA SER A 261 10.06 -5.18 -13.80
C SER A 261 9.63 -4.03 -14.72
N THR A 262 9.53 -2.82 -14.17
CA THR A 262 9.29 -1.58 -14.90
C THR A 262 10.47 -1.26 -15.82
N LEU A 263 11.72 -1.43 -15.38
CA LEU A 263 12.89 -1.30 -16.27
C LEU A 263 12.82 -2.30 -17.45
N ARG A 264 12.52 -3.58 -17.17
CA ARG A 264 12.36 -4.61 -18.21
C ARG A 264 11.25 -4.28 -19.20
N LEU A 265 10.06 -3.90 -18.72
CA LEU A 265 8.92 -3.55 -19.56
C LEU A 265 9.20 -2.28 -20.39
N LEU A 266 9.73 -1.22 -19.75
CA LEU A 266 10.05 0.05 -20.39
C LEU A 266 10.99 -0.14 -21.59
N LEU A 267 12.08 -0.89 -21.41
CA LEU A 267 13.03 -1.19 -22.48
C LEU A 267 12.49 -2.16 -23.55
N SER A 268 11.36 -2.80 -23.29
CA SER A 268 10.68 -3.72 -24.23
C SER A 268 9.54 -3.09 -25.02
N VAL A 269 9.04 -1.92 -24.63
CA VAL A 269 7.89 -1.25 -25.28
C VAL A 269 8.10 0.22 -25.65
N LEU A 270 9.14 0.88 -25.12
CA LEU A 270 9.52 2.26 -25.45
C LEU A 270 10.94 2.33 -26.04
N PRO A 271 11.29 3.39 -26.80
CA PRO A 271 12.66 3.66 -27.22
C PRO A 271 13.63 3.72 -26.03
N HIS A 272 14.86 3.23 -26.21
CA HIS A 272 15.85 3.22 -25.13
C HIS A 272 16.39 4.62 -24.83
N PRO A 273 16.57 5.01 -23.55
CA PRO A 273 17.20 6.27 -23.19
C PRO A 273 18.70 6.32 -23.52
N ARG A 274 19.24 7.52 -23.72
CA ARG A 274 20.68 7.73 -23.96
C ARG A 274 21.55 7.19 -22.82
N ARG A 275 21.08 7.29 -21.58
CA ARG A 275 21.78 6.82 -20.37
C ARG A 275 20.81 6.25 -19.34
N LEU A 276 21.21 5.13 -18.72
CA LEU A 276 20.55 4.50 -17.58
C LEU A 276 21.44 4.58 -16.34
N ILE A 277 20.87 5.08 -15.25
CA ILE A 277 21.49 5.13 -13.91
C ILE A 277 20.67 4.24 -12.99
N LEU A 278 21.27 3.16 -12.49
CA LEU A 278 20.62 2.23 -11.58
C LEU A 278 21.02 2.56 -10.14
N CYS A 279 20.04 2.80 -9.26
CA CYS A 279 20.27 3.15 -7.86
C CYS A 279 19.48 2.25 -6.90
N ASP A 280 20.20 1.58 -6.00
CA ASP A 280 19.66 0.79 -4.90
C ASP A 280 20.73 0.57 -3.82
N ILE A 281 20.35 -0.06 -2.70
CA ILE A 281 21.26 -0.35 -1.57
C ILE A 281 22.37 -1.35 -1.96
N TYR A 282 23.56 -1.22 -1.35
CA TYR A 282 24.72 -2.06 -1.66
C TYR A 282 24.46 -3.57 -1.53
N GLN A 283 23.58 -3.98 -0.62
CA GLN A 283 23.20 -5.38 -0.38
C GLN A 283 22.56 -6.04 -1.63
N LYS A 284 22.00 -5.26 -2.56
CA LYS A 284 21.46 -5.77 -3.83
C LYS A 284 22.45 -5.75 -4.99
N ARG A 285 23.71 -5.35 -4.77
CA ARG A 285 24.72 -5.20 -5.83
C ARG A 285 24.76 -6.36 -6.82
N GLU A 286 24.86 -7.61 -6.33
CA GLU A 286 24.89 -8.79 -7.21
C GLU A 286 23.60 -8.98 -8.04
N TYR A 287 22.45 -8.58 -7.50
CA TYR A 287 21.18 -8.62 -8.24
C TYR A 287 21.17 -7.55 -9.34
N VAL A 288 21.64 -6.34 -9.03
CA VAL A 288 21.69 -5.25 -10.00
C VAL A 288 22.76 -5.51 -11.08
N GLU A 289 23.90 -6.11 -10.74
CA GLU A 289 24.92 -6.53 -11.71
C GLU A 289 24.37 -7.60 -12.67
N ARG A 290 23.56 -8.56 -12.19
CA ARG A 290 22.83 -9.52 -13.05
C ARG A 290 21.78 -8.82 -13.94
N LEU A 291 21.01 -7.87 -13.38
CA LEU A 291 20.04 -7.07 -14.13
C LEU A 291 20.71 -6.19 -15.20
N MET A 292 21.91 -5.65 -14.94
CA MET A 292 22.69 -4.90 -15.93
C MET A 292 23.10 -5.80 -17.11
N GLN A 293 23.44 -7.06 -16.85
CA GLN A 293 23.78 -8.02 -17.91
C GLN A 293 22.54 -8.37 -18.74
N GLU A 294 21.40 -8.66 -18.11
CA GLU A 294 20.10 -8.87 -18.76
C GLU A 294 19.71 -7.66 -19.65
N VAL A 295 19.89 -6.44 -19.14
CA VAL A 295 19.66 -5.18 -19.86
C VAL A 295 20.54 -5.06 -21.11
N ARG A 296 21.79 -5.55 -21.09
CA ARG A 296 22.71 -5.51 -22.23
C ARG A 296 22.47 -6.63 -23.26
N ASP A 297 22.23 -7.84 -22.79
CA ASP A 297 22.26 -9.05 -23.61
C ASP A 297 20.88 -9.46 -24.12
N GLU A 298 19.86 -9.39 -23.26
CA GLU A 298 18.48 -9.81 -23.57
C GLU A 298 17.62 -8.62 -24.03
N LEU A 299 17.68 -7.50 -23.32
CA LEU A 299 16.94 -6.28 -23.66
C LEU A 299 17.70 -5.39 -24.68
N GLY A 300 18.94 -5.74 -25.02
CA GLY A 300 19.69 -5.14 -26.11
C GLY A 300 20.18 -3.69 -25.90
N PHE A 301 20.13 -3.15 -24.67
CA PHE A 301 20.43 -1.74 -24.40
C PHE A 301 21.85 -1.33 -24.82
N ARG A 302 21.98 -0.24 -25.59
CA ARG A 302 23.26 0.25 -26.14
C ARG A 302 23.75 1.60 -25.59
N GLY A 303 22.95 2.32 -24.80
CA GLY A 303 23.37 3.58 -24.16
C GLY A 303 24.41 3.40 -23.04
N GLU A 304 24.75 4.48 -22.33
CA GLU A 304 25.55 4.39 -21.11
C GLU A 304 24.73 3.73 -19.98
N LEU A 305 25.33 2.80 -19.21
CA LEU A 305 24.65 2.08 -18.12
C LEU A 305 25.59 2.02 -16.92
N SER A 306 25.14 2.52 -15.77
CA SER A 306 25.89 2.47 -14.51
C SER A 306 25.03 2.00 -13.34
N PHE A 307 25.67 1.45 -12.30
CA PHE A 307 25.06 1.19 -11.00
C PHE A 307 25.77 2.00 -9.92
N HIS A 308 24.99 2.70 -9.10
CA HIS A 308 25.45 3.46 -7.96
C HIS A 308 24.64 3.08 -6.73
N HIS A 309 25.31 2.96 -5.59
CA HIS A 309 24.70 2.64 -4.32
C HIS A 309 25.10 3.70 -3.29
N GLU A 310 24.21 3.92 -2.32
CA GLU A 310 24.50 4.76 -1.16
C GLU A 310 23.87 4.10 0.08
N SER A 311 24.43 4.38 1.25
CA SER A 311 23.97 3.83 2.53
C SER A 311 22.77 4.59 3.11
N ARG A 312 22.52 5.83 2.64
CA ARG A 312 21.41 6.72 3.05
C ARG A 312 21.05 7.66 1.91
N GLY A 313 19.76 7.77 1.57
CA GLY A 313 19.33 8.58 0.43
C GLY A 313 19.78 7.98 -0.90
N VAL A 314 19.99 8.83 -1.90
CA VAL A 314 20.36 8.42 -3.27
C VAL A 314 21.74 8.95 -3.66
N ALA A 315 22.51 8.12 -4.37
CA ALA A 315 23.87 8.43 -4.81
C ALA A 315 23.92 9.73 -5.67
N PRO A 316 24.99 10.54 -5.58
CA PRO A 316 25.09 11.83 -6.26
C PRO A 316 24.79 11.81 -7.76
N GLN A 317 25.16 10.73 -8.46
CA GLN A 317 24.98 10.59 -9.91
C GLN A 317 23.51 10.55 -10.34
N ALA A 318 22.57 10.13 -9.47
CA ALA A 318 21.15 10.17 -9.80
C ALA A 318 20.62 11.60 -10.00
N TYR A 319 21.24 12.60 -9.38
CA TYR A 319 20.87 14.01 -9.56
C TYR A 319 21.34 14.60 -10.90
N GLU A 320 22.16 13.86 -11.66
CA GLU A 320 22.47 14.17 -13.07
C GLU A 320 21.28 13.82 -14.01
N ALA A 321 20.33 13.00 -13.53
CA ALA A 321 19.23 12.45 -14.33
C ALA A 321 18.21 13.51 -14.77
N THR A 322 17.72 13.35 -15.99
CA THR A 322 16.71 14.22 -16.62
C THR A 322 15.29 13.70 -16.37
N LEU A 323 15.17 12.39 -16.13
CA LEU A 323 13.97 11.66 -15.76
C LEU A 323 14.32 10.67 -14.63
N ILE A 324 13.47 10.60 -13.61
CA ILE A 324 13.60 9.70 -12.46
C ILE A 324 12.38 8.79 -12.39
N VAL A 325 12.59 7.49 -12.15
CA VAL A 325 11.55 6.53 -11.76
C VAL A 325 11.83 6.05 -10.33
N GLY A 326 10.95 6.42 -9.39
CA GLY A 326 10.95 5.93 -8.02
C GLY A 326 10.15 4.64 -7.89
N ALA A 327 10.73 3.62 -7.24
CA ALA A 327 10.08 2.34 -6.94
C ALA A 327 10.71 1.70 -5.68
N THR A 328 10.71 2.47 -4.58
CA THR A 328 11.31 2.10 -3.30
C THR A 328 10.26 1.98 -2.19
N ASN A 329 10.65 1.42 -1.04
CA ASN A 329 9.88 1.41 0.20
C ASN A 329 10.51 2.29 1.30
N ALA A 330 11.53 3.09 0.94
CA ALA A 330 12.20 4.03 1.82
C ALA A 330 11.71 5.47 1.51
N PRO A 331 11.13 6.19 2.48
CA PRO A 331 10.62 7.55 2.27
C PRO A 331 11.75 8.57 2.09
N ASP A 332 11.44 9.68 1.41
CA ASP A 332 12.26 10.91 1.38
C ASP A 332 13.75 10.71 0.98
N VAL A 333 14.07 9.66 0.21
CA VAL A 333 15.46 9.35 -0.21
C VAL A 333 16.01 10.32 -1.27
N VAL A 334 15.13 10.97 -2.04
CA VAL A 334 15.44 11.99 -3.05
C VAL A 334 15.26 13.38 -2.44
N GLU A 335 16.36 14.11 -2.34
CA GLU A 335 16.37 15.51 -1.89
C GLU A 335 15.88 16.43 -3.01
N VAL A 336 14.64 16.92 -2.90
CA VAL A 336 14.01 17.79 -3.92
C VAL A 336 14.85 19.01 -4.27
N SER A 337 15.57 19.58 -3.29
CA SER A 337 16.48 20.73 -3.46
C SER A 337 17.69 20.44 -4.36
N ARG A 338 18.13 19.18 -4.46
CA ARG A 338 19.30 18.75 -5.26
C ARG A 338 18.94 18.38 -6.69
N LEU A 339 17.66 18.28 -7.04
CA LEU A 339 17.22 18.03 -8.41
C LEU A 339 17.64 19.19 -9.33
N ARG A 340 18.03 18.86 -10.56
CA ARG A 340 18.34 19.84 -11.60
C ARG A 340 17.07 20.48 -12.18
N PRO A 341 17.11 21.73 -12.66
CA PRO A 341 16.06 22.28 -13.51
C PRO A 341 15.77 21.37 -14.71
N GLY A 342 14.49 21.28 -15.07
CA GLY A 342 13.98 20.36 -16.08
C GLY A 342 13.92 18.89 -15.63
N THR A 343 13.91 18.55 -14.34
CA THR A 343 13.75 17.15 -13.90
C THR A 343 12.29 16.68 -14.06
N LEU A 344 12.12 15.49 -14.60
CA LEU A 344 10.84 14.75 -14.62
C LEU A 344 10.89 13.61 -13.59
N ILE A 345 9.80 13.38 -12.85
CA ILE A 345 9.73 12.30 -11.84
C ILE A 345 8.44 11.46 -12.03
N VAL A 346 8.57 10.15 -12.04
CA VAL A 346 7.45 9.21 -11.90
C VAL A 346 7.71 8.36 -10.66
N ASP A 347 6.84 8.42 -9.65
CA ASP A 347 7.07 7.73 -8.37
C ASP A 347 5.97 6.72 -8.04
N ASP A 348 6.36 5.45 -7.89
CA ASP A 348 5.51 4.33 -7.44
C ASP A 348 5.83 3.90 -5.99
N SER A 349 6.60 4.71 -5.26
CA SER A 349 7.02 4.40 -3.90
C SER A 349 5.90 4.70 -2.90
N ASP A 350 5.62 3.76 -2.00
CA ASP A 350 4.74 3.94 -0.83
C ASP A 350 5.51 3.65 0.46
N PRO A 351 5.90 4.68 1.26
CA PRO A 351 5.70 6.11 1.00
C PRO A 351 6.61 6.66 -0.11
N HIS A 352 6.29 7.87 -0.59
CA HIS A 352 6.99 8.55 -1.69
C HIS A 352 8.51 8.63 -1.53
N CYS A 353 9.24 8.51 -2.65
CA CYS A 353 10.71 8.57 -2.65
C CYS A 353 11.26 9.99 -2.45
N PHE A 354 10.40 11.02 -2.56
CA PHE A 354 10.71 12.43 -2.33
C PHE A 354 9.66 13.05 -1.42
N ASN A 355 9.99 14.19 -0.80
CA ASN A 355 9.05 14.91 0.06
C ASN A 355 7.98 15.67 -0.77
N PRO A 356 6.67 15.34 -0.68
CA PRO A 356 5.66 15.95 -1.55
C PRO A 356 5.51 17.45 -1.37
N GLU A 357 5.57 17.95 -0.13
CA GLU A 357 5.41 19.37 0.19
C GLU A 357 6.54 20.21 -0.42
N GLN A 358 7.78 19.71 -0.37
CA GLN A 358 8.93 20.34 -1.04
C GLN A 358 8.82 20.31 -2.57
N ALA A 359 8.32 19.21 -3.15
CA ALA A 359 8.15 19.11 -4.61
C ALA A 359 7.07 20.07 -5.12
N ILE A 360 5.94 20.15 -4.43
CA ILE A 360 4.86 21.11 -4.71
C ILE A 360 5.37 22.54 -4.54
N ALA A 361 6.06 22.85 -3.44
CA ALA A 361 6.63 24.18 -3.22
C ALA A 361 7.64 24.59 -4.32
N ARG A 362 8.49 23.67 -4.78
CA ARG A 362 9.43 23.92 -5.88
C ARG A 362 8.70 24.15 -7.21
N LEU A 363 7.69 23.35 -7.52
CA LEU A 363 6.85 23.52 -8.72
C LEU A 363 6.13 24.89 -8.71
N GLU A 364 5.52 25.28 -7.60
CA GLU A 364 4.78 26.54 -7.48
C GLU A 364 5.70 27.77 -7.53
N ALA A 365 6.92 27.68 -6.98
CA ALA A 365 7.87 28.79 -6.89
C ALA A 365 8.81 28.94 -8.10
N HIS A 366 9.19 27.83 -8.75
CA HIS A 366 10.18 27.81 -9.83
C HIS A 366 9.67 27.25 -11.15
N GLY A 367 8.64 26.39 -11.15
CA GLY A 367 8.12 25.75 -12.35
C GLY A 367 9.12 24.82 -13.07
N ASP A 368 10.18 24.40 -12.39
CA ASP A 368 11.36 23.78 -13.00
C ASP A 368 11.46 22.25 -12.84
N ILE A 369 10.45 21.62 -12.23
CA ILE A 369 10.28 20.17 -12.16
C ILE A 369 8.84 19.78 -12.49
N LEU A 370 8.61 18.58 -13.03
CA LEU A 370 7.28 17.95 -13.08
C LEU A 370 7.34 16.55 -12.47
N PHE A 371 6.27 16.16 -11.80
CA PHE A 371 6.14 14.87 -11.13
C PHE A 371 4.76 14.24 -11.31
N SER A 372 4.67 12.93 -11.19
CA SER A 372 3.41 12.17 -11.09
C SER A 372 3.59 10.91 -10.27
N GLU A 373 2.52 10.46 -9.61
CA GLU A 373 2.41 9.06 -9.18
C GLU A 373 2.50 8.12 -10.39
N GLY A 374 3.23 7.01 -10.23
CA GLY A 374 3.52 6.02 -11.27
C GLY A 374 2.41 4.99 -11.43
N GLY A 375 2.00 4.34 -10.33
CA GLY A 375 1.03 3.26 -10.31
C GLY A 375 -0.43 3.65 -10.55
N ALA A 376 -0.72 4.92 -10.84
CA ALA A 376 -2.07 5.45 -11.02
C ALA A 376 -2.48 5.50 -12.51
N LEU A 377 -3.64 4.89 -12.82
CA LEU A 377 -4.23 4.84 -14.15
C LEU A 377 -5.48 5.72 -14.24
N ALA A 378 -5.76 6.25 -15.42
CA ALA A 378 -7.06 6.77 -15.81
C ALA A 378 -7.82 5.68 -16.60
N ALA A 379 -8.98 5.27 -16.08
CA ALA A 379 -9.94 4.44 -16.81
C ALA A 379 -10.51 5.20 -18.03
N PRO A 380 -10.94 4.51 -19.11
CA PRO A 380 -11.48 5.17 -20.31
C PRO A 380 -12.73 6.02 -20.05
N ALA A 381 -13.55 5.64 -19.07
CA ALA A 381 -14.74 6.36 -18.61
C ALA A 381 -14.78 6.46 -17.07
N PRO A 382 -15.56 7.39 -16.49
CA PRO A 382 -15.84 7.42 -15.06
C PRO A 382 -16.45 6.12 -14.55
N PHE A 383 -16.26 5.82 -13.26
CA PHE A 383 -16.83 4.64 -12.61
C PHE A 383 -17.51 4.97 -11.28
N GLU A 384 -18.61 4.27 -10.98
CA GLU A 384 -19.34 4.47 -9.72
C GLU A 384 -18.56 3.91 -8.53
N HIS A 385 -18.39 4.71 -7.49
CA HIS A 385 -17.70 4.36 -6.26
C HIS A 385 -18.65 4.52 -5.06
N LEU A 386 -18.81 3.46 -4.28
CA LEU A 386 -19.55 3.46 -3.02
C LEU A 386 -18.59 3.13 -1.88
N ALA A 387 -18.38 4.07 -0.95
CA ALA A 387 -17.58 3.88 0.24
C ALA A 387 -18.45 3.71 1.50
N TYR A 388 -18.03 2.84 2.43
CA TYR A 388 -18.56 2.83 3.79
C TYR A 388 -17.75 3.76 4.68
N ILE A 389 -18.44 4.67 5.37
CA ILE A 389 -17.86 5.55 6.38
C ILE A 389 -18.55 5.27 7.72
N PRO A 390 -17.83 4.78 8.74
CA PRO A 390 -18.38 4.66 10.10
C PRO A 390 -18.84 6.01 10.62
N THR A 391 -19.99 6.06 11.30
CA THR A 391 -20.63 7.31 11.74
C THR A 391 -19.72 8.22 12.58
N GLU A 392 -18.82 7.64 13.39
CA GLU A 392 -17.81 8.37 14.18
C GLU A 392 -16.76 9.12 13.33
N PHE A 393 -16.52 8.69 12.09
CA PHE A 393 -15.61 9.32 11.13
C PHE A 393 -16.33 10.14 10.04
N ALA A 394 -17.66 10.29 10.13
CA ALA A 394 -18.48 10.92 9.09
C ALA A 394 -18.16 12.39 8.79
N GLN A 395 -17.47 13.09 9.70
CA GLN A 395 -17.01 14.48 9.51
C GLN A 395 -15.51 14.59 9.19
N GLN A 396 -14.79 13.48 9.07
CA GLN A 396 -13.32 13.47 9.08
C GLN A 396 -12.63 12.89 7.83
N LEU A 397 -13.35 12.26 6.90
CA LEU A 397 -12.67 11.67 5.75
C LEU A 397 -12.17 12.72 4.75
N PRO A 398 -10.91 12.63 4.29
CA PRO A 398 -10.49 13.22 3.04
C PRO A 398 -11.11 12.39 1.90
N VAL A 399 -12.39 12.64 1.61
CA VAL A 399 -13.01 12.19 0.37
C VAL A 399 -12.35 12.97 -0.75
N ASP A 400 -11.57 12.29 -1.59
CA ASP A 400 -10.90 12.93 -2.73
C ASP A 400 -11.94 13.29 -3.80
N THR A 401 -12.35 14.56 -3.78
CA THR A 401 -13.26 15.17 -4.75
C THR A 401 -12.51 15.92 -5.87
N THR A 402 -11.21 15.69 -6.02
CA THR A 402 -10.39 16.31 -7.05
C THR A 402 -10.84 15.85 -8.44
N PRO A 403 -11.05 16.74 -9.42
CA PRO A 403 -11.43 16.35 -10.77
C PRO A 403 -10.50 15.31 -11.38
N GLY A 404 -11.05 14.30 -12.06
CA GLY A 404 -10.31 13.15 -12.59
C GLY A 404 -10.20 11.97 -11.62
N THR A 405 -10.51 12.15 -10.33
CA THR A 405 -10.55 11.03 -9.35
C THR A 405 -11.67 10.03 -9.67
N GLU A 406 -12.76 10.46 -10.30
CA GLU A 406 -13.84 9.59 -10.80
C GLU A 406 -13.40 8.61 -11.91
N ARG A 407 -12.19 8.79 -12.46
CA ARG A 407 -11.55 7.88 -13.42
C ARG A 407 -10.29 7.21 -12.86
N ARG A 408 -9.84 7.56 -11.64
CA ARG A 408 -8.49 7.20 -11.14
C ARG A 408 -8.47 5.90 -10.35
N ILE A 409 -7.69 4.93 -10.81
CA ILE A 409 -7.51 3.64 -10.13
C ILE A 409 -6.04 3.21 -10.15
N THR A 410 -5.53 2.66 -9.04
CA THR A 410 -4.16 2.16 -8.99
C THR A 410 -4.04 0.78 -9.64
N GLY A 411 -2.92 0.50 -10.29
CA GLY A 411 -2.66 -0.77 -10.99
C GLY A 411 -2.80 -1.98 -10.06
N CYS A 412 -2.30 -1.89 -8.82
CA CYS A 412 -2.40 -2.96 -7.82
C CYS A 412 -3.87 -3.28 -7.48
N VAL A 413 -4.75 -2.28 -7.35
CA VAL A 413 -6.20 -2.48 -7.17
C VAL A 413 -6.80 -3.10 -8.43
N LEU A 414 -6.62 -2.46 -9.60
CA LEU A 414 -7.22 -2.88 -10.88
C LEU A 414 -6.82 -4.32 -11.30
N SER A 415 -5.62 -4.76 -10.90
CA SER A 415 -5.03 -6.04 -11.32
C SER A 415 -5.90 -7.28 -11.08
N SER A 416 -6.63 -7.34 -9.96
CA SER A 416 -7.49 -8.48 -9.66
C SER A 416 -8.74 -8.48 -10.53
N LEU A 417 -9.29 -7.31 -10.86
CA LEU A 417 -10.42 -7.20 -11.80
C LEU A 417 -10.01 -7.64 -13.21
N LEU A 418 -8.85 -7.21 -13.71
CA LEU A 418 -8.34 -7.65 -15.02
C LEU A 418 -8.10 -9.16 -15.07
N SER A 419 -7.51 -9.73 -14.01
CA SER A 419 -7.28 -11.17 -13.93
C SER A 419 -8.58 -11.97 -13.78
N ALA A 420 -9.58 -11.44 -13.06
CA ALA A 420 -10.88 -12.08 -12.82
C ALA A 420 -11.88 -11.99 -13.99
N ALA A 421 -11.86 -10.90 -14.75
CA ALA A 421 -12.84 -10.61 -15.80
C ALA A 421 -12.28 -10.80 -17.21
N ARG A 422 -10.97 -10.57 -17.42
CA ARG A 422 -10.32 -10.64 -18.74
C ARG A 422 -9.23 -11.73 -18.83
N HIS A 423 -9.08 -12.56 -17.81
CA HIS A 423 -8.11 -13.65 -17.72
C HIS A 423 -6.64 -13.22 -17.93
N TYR A 424 -6.29 -11.99 -17.56
CA TYR A 424 -4.89 -11.54 -17.60
C TYR A 424 -4.05 -12.33 -16.56
N PRO A 425 -2.74 -12.55 -16.79
CA PRO A 425 -1.92 -13.36 -15.88
C PRO A 425 -1.86 -12.81 -14.45
N SER A 426 -2.21 -13.63 -13.46
CA SER A 426 -2.06 -13.33 -12.04
C SER A 426 -0.62 -13.53 -11.57
N THR A 427 -0.02 -12.52 -10.93
CA THR A 427 1.40 -12.57 -10.50
C THR A 427 1.54 -13.09 -9.08
N ARG A 428 2.41 -14.08 -8.85
CA ARG A 428 2.86 -14.53 -7.53
C ARG A 428 4.36 -14.77 -7.56
N GLY A 429 5.09 -14.25 -6.58
CA GLY A 429 6.53 -14.09 -6.71
C GLY A 429 6.90 -12.95 -7.66
N ASP A 430 7.96 -13.16 -8.41
CA ASP A 430 8.54 -12.23 -9.38
C ASP A 430 7.63 -12.01 -10.60
N VAL A 431 7.63 -10.79 -11.16
CA VAL A 431 6.90 -10.49 -12.39
C VAL A 431 7.69 -11.04 -13.58
N LYS A 432 7.06 -11.85 -14.44
CA LYS A 432 7.66 -12.22 -15.73
C LYS A 432 7.40 -11.09 -16.72
N LEU A 433 8.39 -10.80 -17.57
CA LEU A 433 8.24 -9.80 -18.63
C LEU A 433 7.05 -10.09 -19.56
N ALA A 434 6.76 -11.37 -19.84
CA ALA A 434 5.59 -11.77 -20.61
C ALA A 434 4.26 -11.38 -19.94
N ASP A 435 4.16 -11.51 -18.62
CA ASP A 435 2.96 -11.14 -17.85
C ASP A 435 2.79 -9.61 -17.88
N ALA A 436 3.87 -8.86 -17.65
CA ALA A 436 3.89 -7.40 -17.74
C ALA A 436 3.52 -6.89 -19.14
N LEU A 437 4.01 -7.53 -20.21
CA LEU A 437 3.66 -7.21 -21.60
C LEU A 437 2.18 -7.48 -21.92
N ALA A 438 1.60 -8.55 -21.35
CA ALA A 438 0.18 -8.85 -21.51
C ALA A 438 -0.70 -7.79 -20.83
N HIS A 439 -0.38 -7.40 -19.59
CA HIS A 439 -1.08 -6.32 -18.88
C HIS A 439 -0.90 -4.97 -19.58
N TYR A 440 0.30 -4.62 -20.06
CA TYR A 440 0.56 -3.35 -20.75
C TYR A 440 -0.25 -3.19 -22.04
N ARG A 441 -0.26 -4.22 -22.89
CA ARG A 441 -1.05 -4.24 -24.13
C ARG A 441 -2.54 -4.18 -23.80
N GLY A 442 -3.00 -5.07 -22.91
CA GLY A 442 -4.40 -5.14 -22.49
C GLY A 442 -4.91 -3.91 -21.73
N LEU A 443 -4.06 -3.03 -21.22
CA LEU A 443 -4.45 -1.70 -20.73
C LEU A 443 -4.58 -0.69 -21.88
N CYS A 444 -3.65 -0.68 -22.83
CA CYS A 444 -3.71 0.19 -24.01
C CYS A 444 -4.93 -0.13 -24.90
N ASP A 445 -5.18 -1.42 -25.15
CA ASP A 445 -6.26 -1.92 -26.01
C ASP A 445 -7.66 -1.61 -25.40
N GLU A 446 -7.76 -1.62 -24.07
CA GLU A 446 -8.96 -1.24 -23.31
C GLU A 446 -9.07 0.28 -23.05
N GLY A 447 -8.16 1.10 -23.60
CA GLY A 447 -8.22 2.56 -23.50
C GLY A 447 -7.87 3.15 -22.12
N PHE A 448 -7.13 2.41 -21.27
CA PHE A 448 -6.51 2.98 -20.07
C PHE A 448 -5.24 3.76 -20.47
N ASP A 449 -5.05 4.92 -19.84
CA ASP A 449 -3.80 5.71 -19.91
C ASP A 449 -3.30 5.98 -18.48
N ALA A 450 -2.17 6.66 -18.35
CA ALA A 450 -1.75 7.20 -17.05
C ALA A 450 -2.81 8.15 -16.46
N ALA A 451 -2.82 8.28 -15.13
CA ALA A 451 -3.54 9.36 -14.47
C ALA A 451 -3.01 10.75 -14.90
N PRO A 452 -3.81 11.82 -14.76
CA PRO A 452 -3.30 13.20 -14.82
C PRO A 452 -2.16 13.40 -13.81
N LEU A 453 -1.22 14.31 -14.08
CA LEU A 453 -0.07 14.55 -13.21
C LEU A 453 -0.53 14.99 -11.80
N HIS A 454 -0.13 14.25 -10.76
CA HIS A 454 -0.51 14.52 -9.38
C HIS A 454 0.47 13.93 -8.36
N CYS A 455 0.37 14.39 -7.12
CA CYS A 455 0.96 13.75 -5.95
C CYS A 455 -0.06 13.79 -4.80
N GLY A 456 -0.59 12.64 -4.40
CA GLY A 456 -1.73 12.52 -3.50
C GLY A 456 -2.94 13.31 -4.01
N HIS A 457 -3.40 14.25 -3.18
CA HIS A 457 -4.56 15.10 -3.46
C HIS A 457 -4.22 16.34 -4.31
N TYR A 458 -2.93 16.67 -4.49
CA TYR A 458 -2.50 17.79 -5.32
C TYR A 458 -2.39 17.35 -6.79
N ALA A 459 -3.30 17.84 -7.64
CA ALA A 459 -3.21 17.71 -9.09
C ALA A 459 -2.45 18.90 -9.69
N ILE A 460 -1.54 18.65 -10.64
CA ILE A 460 -0.79 19.71 -11.32
C ILE A 460 -1.71 20.42 -12.31
N ALA A 461 -1.90 21.73 -12.12
CA ALA A 461 -2.67 22.59 -13.01
C ALA A 461 -2.01 22.73 -14.40
N GLN A 462 -2.80 22.87 -15.47
CA GLN A 462 -2.28 22.91 -16.84
C GLN A 462 -1.35 24.12 -17.06
N GLU A 463 -1.64 25.24 -16.41
CA GLU A 463 -0.82 26.47 -16.47
C GLU A 463 0.59 26.24 -15.88
N ARG A 464 0.72 25.33 -14.90
CA ARG A 464 2.02 24.92 -14.34
C ARG A 464 2.77 23.98 -15.27
N VAL A 465 2.06 23.10 -15.98
CA VAL A 465 2.64 22.29 -17.07
C VAL A 465 3.14 23.17 -18.21
N ASP A 466 2.32 24.11 -18.68
CA ASP A 466 2.66 24.98 -19.81
C ASP A 466 3.87 25.87 -19.49
N ALA A 467 3.95 26.39 -18.25
CA ALA A 467 5.11 27.13 -17.75
C ALA A 467 6.41 26.29 -17.73
N PHE A 468 6.33 25.01 -17.35
CA PHE A 468 7.47 24.09 -17.45
C PHE A 468 7.85 23.84 -18.93
N VAL A 469 6.87 23.52 -19.78
CA VAL A 469 7.07 23.18 -21.20
C VAL A 469 7.73 24.33 -21.97
N ALA A 470 7.35 25.58 -21.67
CA ALA A 470 7.94 26.77 -22.25
C ALA A 470 9.46 26.90 -22.01
N ASN A 471 9.97 26.37 -20.89
CA ASN A 471 11.37 26.52 -20.47
C ASN A 471 12.19 25.22 -20.54
N HIS A 472 11.53 24.05 -20.50
CA HIS A 472 12.18 22.75 -20.26
C HIS A 472 11.72 21.62 -21.21
N SER A 473 10.99 21.95 -22.28
CA SER A 473 10.74 21.03 -23.40
C SER A 473 11.99 20.76 -24.24
N ALA A 474 11.98 19.72 -25.08
CA ALA A 474 13.10 19.39 -25.98
C ALA A 474 13.36 20.46 -27.07
N HIS A 475 12.48 21.46 -27.21
CA HIS A 475 12.70 22.66 -28.02
C HIS A 475 13.37 23.77 -27.20
N ALA A 476 12.84 24.09 -26.02
CA ALA A 476 13.41 25.12 -25.14
C ALA A 476 14.85 24.79 -24.71
N LEU A 477 15.12 23.53 -24.37
CA LEU A 477 16.46 23.01 -24.03
C LEU A 477 17.47 22.97 -25.21
N LYS A 478 17.10 23.49 -26.39
CA LYS A 478 17.99 23.69 -27.55
C LYS A 478 18.18 25.16 -27.93
N LEU A 479 17.50 26.07 -27.22
CA LEU A 479 17.58 27.53 -27.40
C LEU A 479 18.26 28.24 -26.22
N ALA A 480 18.43 27.53 -25.10
CA ALA A 480 19.22 27.92 -23.93
C ALA A 480 20.63 27.29 -23.97
#